data_AF-A0A356U8P7-F1
#
_entry.id   AF-A0A356U8P7-F1
#
_cell.length_a   1.000
_cell.length_b   1.000
_cell.length_c   1.000
_cell.angle_alpha   90.00
_cell.angle_beta   90.00
_cell.angle_gamma   90.00
#
_symmetry.space_group_name_H-M   'P 1'
#
loop_
_entity.id
_entity.type
_entity.pdbx_description
1 polymer ?
#
loop_
_entity_poly.entity_id
_entity_poly.type
_entity_poly.pdbx_seq_one_letter_code
_entity_poly.pdbx_strand_id
1 'polypeptide(L)'
;MRNPRGRGARTFTEDEIDYFMASLLTHNIDPVVVHIPYICNPAAAKEDLYEFAHQVVKEDLERCNLIGADYLVLHPGSYTTSTLEQGIDRIAQLLNDILDNYTGKVTVCLETMAGQGT
;
A
#
# COMPACT_ATOMS: atom_id res chain seq x y z
N MET A 1 7.39 -8.93 0.84
CA MET A 1 6.91 -7.54 0.77
C MET A 1 8.08 -6.57 0.89
N ARG A 2 7.83 -5.26 0.77
CA ARG A 2 8.87 -4.22 0.95
C ARG A 2 9.44 -4.22 2.36
N ASN A 3 10.68 -3.76 2.48
CA ASN A 3 11.27 -3.46 3.77
C ASN A 3 10.50 -2.25 4.39
N PRO A 4 9.98 -2.35 5.62
CA PRO A 4 9.24 -1.25 6.25
C PRO A 4 10.06 0.05 6.38
N ARG A 5 11.40 -0.05 6.38
CA ARG A 5 12.35 1.06 6.55
C ARG A 5 12.99 1.54 5.24
N GLY A 6 12.72 0.89 4.12
CA GLY A 6 13.47 1.10 2.88
C GLY A 6 12.63 0.99 1.63
N ARG A 7 13.16 1.47 0.51
CA ARG A 7 12.45 1.50 -0.78
C ARG A 7 12.42 0.14 -1.50
N GLY A 8 13.27 -0.79 -1.09
CA GLY A 8 13.49 -2.06 -1.80
C GLY A 8 12.31 -3.03 -1.66
N ALA A 9 11.82 -3.50 -2.81
CA ALA A 9 10.97 -4.68 -2.94
C ALA A 9 11.77 -5.79 -3.64
N ARG A 10 11.79 -7.00 -3.05
CA ARG A 10 12.31 -8.18 -3.76
C ARG A 10 11.27 -8.76 -4.71
N THR A 11 11.71 -9.35 -5.81
CA THR A 11 10.85 -10.18 -6.65
C THR A 11 10.58 -11.51 -5.92
N PHE A 12 9.35 -12.02 -6.04
CA PHE A 12 8.99 -13.35 -5.58
C PHE A 12 9.19 -14.33 -6.73
N THR A 13 9.70 -15.53 -6.46
CA THR A 13 9.66 -16.60 -7.46
C THR A 13 8.27 -17.23 -7.51
N GLU A 14 7.93 -17.91 -8.60
CA GLU A 14 6.67 -18.66 -8.72
C GLU A 14 6.56 -19.71 -7.60
N ASP A 15 7.64 -20.47 -7.35
CA ASP A 15 7.70 -21.45 -6.25
C ASP A 15 7.39 -20.85 -4.87
N GLU A 16 7.85 -19.61 -4.59
CA GLU A 16 7.57 -18.93 -3.32
C GLU A 16 6.10 -18.55 -3.20
N ILE A 17 5.50 -18.09 -4.30
CA ILE A 17 4.07 -17.72 -4.36
C ILE A 17 3.23 -18.99 -4.15
N ASP A 18 3.52 -20.06 -4.89
CA ASP A 18 2.78 -21.31 -4.82
C ASP A 18 2.87 -21.94 -3.42
N TYR A 19 4.07 -21.96 -2.85
CA TYR A 19 4.27 -22.44 -1.48
C TYR A 19 3.47 -21.62 -0.46
N PHE A 20 3.49 -20.29 -0.58
CA PHE A 20 2.73 -19.42 0.31
C PHE A 20 1.23 -19.68 0.20
N MET A 21 0.69 -19.71 -1.02
CA MET A 21 -0.73 -19.95 -1.28
C MET A 21 -1.19 -21.33 -0.79
N ALA A 22 -0.39 -22.38 -1.05
CA ALA A 22 -0.68 -23.72 -0.55
C ALA A 22 -0.64 -23.79 0.99
N SER A 23 0.26 -23.04 1.62
CA SER A 23 0.35 -22.97 3.08
C SER A 23 -0.89 -22.32 3.70
N LEU A 24 -1.40 -21.23 3.11
CA LEU A 24 -2.64 -20.60 3.57
C LEU A 24 -3.81 -21.58 3.55
N LEU A 25 -3.98 -22.32 2.45
CA LEU A 25 -5.03 -23.33 2.31
C LEU A 25 -4.86 -24.49 3.31
N THR A 26 -3.65 -24.99 3.46
CA THR A 26 -3.36 -26.13 4.37
C THR A 26 -3.65 -25.78 5.82
N HIS A 27 -3.46 -24.52 6.20
CA HIS A 27 -3.61 -24.04 7.57
C HIS A 27 -4.91 -23.27 7.83
N ASN A 28 -5.81 -23.17 6.83
CA ASN A 28 -7.04 -22.37 6.90
C ASN A 28 -6.78 -20.93 7.41
N ILE A 29 -5.79 -20.26 6.81
CA ILE A 29 -5.44 -18.88 7.14
C ILE A 29 -6.13 -17.95 6.14
N ASP A 30 -7.15 -17.25 6.62
CA ASP A 30 -7.84 -16.17 5.93
C ASP A 30 -8.39 -15.14 6.94
N PRO A 31 -8.52 -13.85 6.58
CA PRO A 31 -7.99 -13.22 5.36
C PRO A 31 -6.49 -12.89 5.46
N VAL A 32 -5.86 -12.65 4.31
CA VAL A 32 -4.48 -12.17 4.23
C VAL A 32 -4.47 -10.65 4.12
N VAL A 33 -3.81 -10.02 5.09
CA VAL A 33 -3.66 -8.56 5.18
C VAL A 33 -2.19 -8.18 4.98
N VAL A 34 -1.96 -7.21 4.11
CA VAL A 34 -0.63 -6.66 3.82
C VAL A 34 -0.59 -5.19 4.24
N HIS A 35 0.52 -4.76 4.83
CA HIS A 35 0.71 -3.38 5.26
C HIS A 35 1.84 -2.71 4.48
N ILE A 36 1.58 -1.52 3.91
CA ILE A 36 2.57 -0.71 3.20
C ILE A 36 3.65 -0.17 4.16
N PRO A 37 4.92 -0.03 3.73
CA PRO A 37 5.96 0.56 4.58
C PRO A 37 5.60 1.97 5.06
N TYR A 38 5.88 2.28 6.33
CA TYR A 38 5.54 3.56 6.97
C TYR A 38 6.24 4.79 6.35
N ILE A 39 7.24 4.57 5.50
CA ILE A 39 7.92 5.64 4.74
C ILE A 39 7.09 6.15 3.54
N CYS A 40 5.98 5.48 3.21
CA CYS A 40 5.03 5.92 2.19
C CYS A 40 4.15 7.05 2.75
N ASN A 41 4.06 8.18 2.03
CA ASN A 41 3.22 9.31 2.43
C ASN A 41 2.34 9.80 1.26
N PRO A 42 1.11 9.29 1.12
CA PRO A 42 0.17 9.73 0.09
C PRO A 42 -0.27 11.20 0.20
N ALA A 43 -0.14 11.81 1.39
CA ALA A 43 -0.44 13.22 1.62
C ALA A 43 0.78 14.15 1.44
N ALA A 44 1.92 13.64 0.95
CA ALA A 44 3.16 14.41 0.90
C ALA A 44 3.04 15.65 -0.01
N ALA A 45 3.37 16.83 0.53
CA ALA A 45 3.47 18.07 -0.25
C ALA A 45 4.71 18.12 -1.16
N LYS A 46 5.77 17.36 -0.81
CA LYS A 46 6.97 17.24 -1.66
C LYS A 46 6.72 16.21 -2.75
N GLU A 47 6.93 16.62 -3.99
CA GLU A 47 6.56 15.82 -5.17
C GLU A 47 7.33 14.50 -5.25
N ASP A 48 8.62 14.49 -4.93
CA ASP A 48 9.44 13.27 -4.93
C ASP A 48 8.94 12.20 -3.94
N LEU A 49 8.39 12.62 -2.80
CA LEU A 49 7.78 11.73 -1.81
C LEU A 49 6.41 11.25 -2.25
N TYR A 50 5.64 12.10 -2.95
CA TYR A 50 4.33 11.74 -3.47
C TYR A 50 4.42 10.77 -4.65
N GLU A 51 5.32 11.01 -5.60
CA GLU A 51 5.62 10.08 -6.69
C GLU A 51 6.08 8.72 -6.14
N PHE A 52 6.92 8.73 -5.10
CA PHE A 52 7.31 7.51 -4.42
C PHE A 52 6.12 6.79 -3.77
N ALA A 53 5.21 7.53 -3.11
CA ALA A 53 3.99 6.95 -2.56
C ALA A 53 3.13 6.30 -3.66
N HIS A 54 2.97 6.99 -4.80
CA HIS A 54 2.22 6.49 -5.94
C HIS A 54 2.82 5.18 -6.49
N GLN A 55 4.16 5.12 -6.62
CA GLN A 55 4.87 3.92 -7.03
C GLN A 55 4.64 2.77 -6.03
N VAL A 56 4.83 3.03 -4.74
CA VAL A 56 4.72 2.01 -3.68
C VAL A 56 3.30 1.45 -3.60
N VAL A 57 2.28 2.31 -3.55
CA VAL A 57 0.88 1.88 -3.44
C VAL A 57 0.49 1.03 -4.65
N LYS A 58 0.81 1.50 -5.87
CA LYS A 58 0.50 0.76 -7.10
C LYS A 58 1.18 -0.61 -7.13
N GLU A 59 2.48 -0.64 -6.90
CA GLU A 59 3.23 -1.89 -6.98
C GLU A 59 2.87 -2.85 -5.83
N ASP A 60 2.61 -2.37 -4.61
CA ASP A 60 2.18 -3.26 -3.52
C ASP A 60 0.76 -3.79 -3.71
N LEU A 61 -0.12 -3.02 -4.35
CA LEU A 61 -1.44 -3.51 -4.73
C LEU A 61 -1.35 -4.66 -5.73
N GLU A 62 -0.47 -4.57 -6.73
CA GLU A 62 -0.23 -5.67 -7.66
C GLU A 62 0.46 -6.86 -6.98
N ARG A 63 1.37 -6.63 -6.05
CA ARG A 63 2.01 -7.71 -5.30
C ARG A 63 1.04 -8.43 -4.38
N CYS A 64 0.04 -7.73 -3.84
CA CYS A 64 -1.05 -8.33 -3.09
C CYS A 64 -1.85 -9.28 -3.98
N ASN A 65 -2.16 -8.90 -5.22
CA ASN A 65 -2.81 -9.81 -6.18
C ASN A 65 -2.00 -11.09 -6.40
N LEU A 66 -0.68 -10.98 -6.56
CA LEU A 66 0.19 -12.14 -6.82
C LEU A 66 0.14 -13.18 -5.71
N ILE A 67 -0.02 -12.75 -4.46
CA ILE A 67 -0.04 -13.63 -3.28
C ILE A 67 -1.45 -13.86 -2.74
N GLY A 68 -2.49 -13.53 -3.52
CA GLY A 68 -3.89 -13.70 -3.12
C GLY A 68 -4.27 -12.96 -1.84
N ALA A 69 -3.65 -11.81 -1.54
CA ALA A 69 -4.01 -11.01 -0.39
C ALA A 69 -5.39 -10.35 -0.59
N ASP A 70 -6.12 -10.20 0.51
CA ASP A 70 -7.46 -9.60 0.49
C ASP A 70 -7.40 -8.08 0.68
N TYR A 71 -6.46 -7.62 1.52
CA TYR A 71 -6.40 -6.24 1.97
C TYR A 71 -4.98 -5.65 1.90
N LEU A 72 -4.91 -4.40 1.45
CA LEU A 72 -3.71 -3.56 1.51
C LEU A 72 -3.96 -2.37 2.44
N VAL A 73 -3.32 -2.39 3.60
CA VAL A 73 -3.38 -1.32 4.59
C VAL A 73 -2.36 -0.24 4.26
N LEU A 74 -2.80 1.01 4.29
CA LEU A 74 -1.94 2.18 4.24
C LEU A 74 -2.37 3.24 5.25
N HIS A 75 -1.38 3.97 5.76
CA HIS A 75 -1.64 5.23 6.42
C HIS A 75 -2.03 6.28 5.37
N PRO A 76 -3.05 7.12 5.60
CA PRO A 76 -3.38 8.24 4.72
C PRO A 76 -2.20 9.20 4.51
N GLY A 77 -1.34 9.33 5.51
CA GLY A 77 -0.12 10.14 5.45
C GLY A 77 -0.19 11.40 6.31
N SER A 78 0.79 12.28 6.13
CA SER A 78 0.86 13.59 6.78
C SER A 78 1.05 14.68 5.74
N TYR A 79 0.20 15.71 5.82
CA TYR A 79 0.25 16.89 4.94
C TYR A 79 1.46 17.79 5.24
N THR A 80 2.14 17.59 6.38
CA THR A 80 3.36 18.32 6.82
C THR A 80 3.22 19.85 6.69
N THR A 81 3.81 20.45 5.67
CA THR A 81 3.84 21.90 5.44
C THR A 81 2.64 22.44 4.65
N SER A 82 1.76 21.57 4.14
CA SER A 82 0.54 21.96 3.39
C SER A 82 -0.68 22.07 4.32
N THR A 83 -1.89 22.19 3.76
CA THR A 83 -3.13 22.17 4.54
C THR A 83 -3.75 20.77 4.64
N LEU A 84 -4.64 20.56 5.61
CA LEU A 84 -5.40 19.31 5.74
C LEU A 84 -6.19 18.99 4.46
N GLU A 85 -6.85 20.00 3.88
CA GLU A 85 -7.64 19.87 2.66
C GLU A 85 -6.76 19.43 1.48
N GLN A 86 -5.60 20.08 1.30
CA GLN A 86 -4.64 19.69 0.27
C GLN A 86 -4.11 18.27 0.48
N GLY A 87 -3.89 17.86 1.74
CA GLY A 87 -3.50 16.49 2.07
C GLY A 87 -4.57 15.47 1.66
N ILE A 88 -5.85 15.74 1.97
CA ILE A 88 -6.98 14.89 1.59
C ILE A 88 -7.10 14.81 0.07
N ASP A 89 -7.00 15.94 -0.64
CA ASP A 89 -7.09 15.98 -2.10
C ASP A 89 -5.98 15.15 -2.75
N ARG A 90 -4.75 15.22 -2.22
CA ARG A 90 -3.63 14.40 -2.70
C ARG A 90 -3.85 12.91 -2.45
N ILE A 91 -4.35 12.52 -1.28
CA ILE A 91 -4.69 11.13 -0.99
C ILE A 91 -5.74 10.62 -2.00
N ALA A 92 -6.81 11.38 -2.19
CA ALA A 92 -7.89 11.03 -3.10
C ALA A 92 -7.41 10.92 -4.55
N GLN A 93 -6.63 11.90 -5.03
CA GLN A 93 -6.07 11.90 -6.37
C GLN A 93 -5.18 10.67 -6.61
N LEU A 94 -4.23 10.40 -5.71
CA LEU A 94 -3.36 9.23 -5.81
C LEU A 94 -4.15 7.92 -5.87
N LEU A 95 -5.16 7.78 -5.01
CA LEU A 95 -5.98 6.58 -4.99
C LEU A 95 -6.82 6.44 -6.26
N ASN A 96 -7.43 7.52 -6.77
CA ASN A 96 -8.17 7.49 -8.03
C ASN A 96 -7.26 7.10 -9.19
N ASP A 97 -6.07 7.71 -9.31
CA ASP A 97 -5.12 7.44 -10.38
C ASP A 97 -4.70 5.95 -10.44
N ILE A 98 -4.61 5.31 -9.27
CA ILE A 98 -4.27 3.89 -9.16
C ILE A 98 -5.50 3.00 -9.38
N LEU A 99 -6.63 3.32 -8.72
CA LEU A 99 -7.80 2.44 -8.63
C LEU A 99 -8.70 2.52 -9.86
N ASP A 100 -8.73 3.64 -10.59
CA ASP A 100 -9.55 3.79 -11.81
C ASP A 100 -9.17 2.76 -12.89
N ASN A 101 -7.92 2.30 -12.90
CA ASN A 101 -7.42 1.29 -13.83
C ASN A 101 -7.11 -0.06 -13.17
N TYR A 102 -7.45 -0.20 -11.88
CA TYR A 102 -7.17 -1.42 -11.13
C TYR A 102 -8.21 -2.50 -11.43
N THR A 103 -7.73 -3.69 -11.79
CA THR A 103 -8.59 -4.83 -12.18
C THR A 103 -8.51 -6.02 -11.22
N GLY A 104 -7.69 -5.89 -10.17
CA GLY A 104 -7.58 -6.90 -9.12
C GLY A 104 -8.73 -6.84 -8.11
N LYS A 105 -8.61 -7.62 -7.04
CA LYS A 105 -9.66 -7.74 -6.00
C LYS A 105 -9.23 -7.23 -4.63
N VAL A 106 -7.98 -6.81 -4.48
CA VAL A 106 -7.45 -6.35 -3.19
C VAL A 106 -8.16 -5.07 -2.79
N THR A 107 -8.67 -5.03 -1.57
CA THR A 107 -9.29 -3.82 -1.02
C THR A 107 -8.24 -2.97 -0.33
N VAL A 108 -8.18 -1.69 -0.70
CA VAL A 108 -7.33 -0.71 -0.03
C VAL A 108 -8.00 -0.25 1.27
N CYS A 109 -7.29 -0.38 2.39
CA CYS A 109 -7.75 -0.02 3.72
C CYS A 109 -6.99 1.21 4.24
N LEU A 110 -7.68 2.34 4.35
CA LEU A 110 -7.15 3.54 5.00
C LEU A 110 -7.20 3.35 6.52
N GLU A 111 -6.02 3.28 7.15
CA GLU A 111 -5.91 3.11 8.60
C GLU A 111 -6.19 4.41 9.35
N THR A 112 -6.93 4.31 10.46
CA THR A 112 -7.14 5.44 11.37
C THR A 112 -5.85 5.78 12.10
N MET A 113 -5.42 7.04 12.01
CA MET A 113 -4.18 7.50 12.62
C MET A 113 -4.41 8.19 13.97
N ALA A 114 -3.44 8.11 14.87
CA ALA A 114 -3.45 8.83 16.15
C ALA A 114 -3.33 10.37 16.01
N GLY A 115 -3.06 10.88 14.80
CA GLY A 115 -2.95 12.32 14.51
C GLY A 115 -1.62 12.98 14.92
N GLN A 116 -0.56 12.19 15.12
CA GLN A 116 0.78 12.73 15.44
C GLN A 116 1.54 13.14 14.18
N GLY A 117 2.39 14.17 14.28
CA GLY A 117 3.21 14.68 13.18
C GLY A 117 2.57 15.87 12.46
N THR A 118 2.78 17.06 13.06
CA THR A 118 2.63 18.37 12.40
C THR A 118 3.96 18.77 11.78
#